data_AF-A0A6P7GZX6-F1
#
_entry.id   AF-A0A6P7GZX6-F1
#
_cell.length_a   1.000
_cell.length_b   1.000
_cell.length_c   1.000
_cell.angle_alpha   90.00
_cell.angle_beta   90.00
_cell.angle_gamma   90.00
#
_symmetry.space_group_name_H-M   'P 1'
#
loop_
_entity.id
_entity.type
_entity.pdbx_description
1 polymer ?
#
loop_
_entity_poly.entity_id
_entity_poly.type
_entity_poly.pdbx_seq_one_letter_code
_entity_poly.pdbx_strand_id
1 'polypeptide(L)'
;MKILMATDCNYIAPVVGIAKLHAKTQSEPVYLYRISLDAGLNFLKRSNSGFDHIPGACHADDLGCLFQIPLESLNMHGGEKELKAIRRFVKLWTNFLEKEACRVLIN
;
A
#
# COMPACT_ATOMS: atom_id res chain seq x y z
N MET A 1 -20.03 14.08 -4.35
CA MET A 1 -19.25 13.54 -5.50
C MET A 1 -18.02 14.42 -5.73
N LYS A 2 -16.92 14.23 -4.99
CA LYS A 2 -15.73 15.11 -5.16
C LYS A 2 -14.35 14.48 -4.88
N ILE A 3 -14.27 13.24 -4.40
CA ILE A 3 -12.98 12.58 -4.07
C ILE A 3 -12.59 11.47 -5.09
N LEU A 4 -13.53 10.93 -5.86
CA LEU A 4 -13.26 9.84 -6.81
C LEU A 4 -12.37 10.26 -8.00
N MET A 5 -12.67 11.40 -8.65
CA MET A 5 -12.02 11.78 -9.91
C MET A 5 -10.51 12.03 -9.77
N ALA A 6 -10.07 12.65 -8.67
CA ALA A 6 -8.64 12.88 -8.44
C ALA A 6 -7.88 11.55 -8.22
N THR A 7 -8.45 10.62 -7.47
CA THR A 7 -7.88 9.28 -7.27
C THR A 7 -7.85 8.47 -8.57
N ASP A 8 -8.94 8.54 -9.34
CA ASP A 8 -9.06 7.84 -10.62
C ASP A 8 -8.03 8.33 -11.64
N CYS A 9 -7.91 9.65 -11.82
CA CYS A 9 -7.00 10.24 -12.80
C CYS A 9 -5.52 10.13 -12.41
N ASN A 10 -5.18 10.38 -11.14
CA ASN A 10 -3.77 10.48 -10.72
C ASN A 10 -3.15 9.13 -10.33
N TYR A 11 -3.95 8.14 -9.92
CA TYR A 11 -3.43 6.89 -9.38
C TYR A 11 -4.04 5.65 -10.04
N ILE A 12 -5.36 5.48 -10.03
CA ILE A 12 -5.98 4.20 -10.43
C ILE A 12 -5.86 3.95 -11.93
N ALA A 13 -6.35 4.86 -12.77
CA ALA A 13 -6.34 4.69 -14.22
C ALA A 13 -4.92 4.45 -14.78
N PRO A 14 -3.88 5.24 -14.43
CA PRO A 14 -2.54 5.00 -14.95
C PRO A 14 -1.95 3.67 -14.46
N VAL A 15 -2.06 3.34 -13.17
CA VAL A 15 -1.49 2.09 -12.61
C VAL A 15 -2.16 0.85 -13.21
N VAL A 16 -3.50 0.85 -13.33
CA VAL A 16 -4.23 -0.27 -13.95
C VAL A 16 -3.92 -0.36 -15.44
N GLY A 17 -3.81 0.76 -16.14
CA GLY A 17 -3.44 0.82 -17.56
C GLY A 17 -2.06 0.20 -17.81
N ILE A 18 -1.06 0.61 -17.03
CA ILE A 18 0.31 0.08 -17.13
C ILE A 18 0.39 -1.39 -16.72
N ALA A 19 -0.30 -1.81 -15.65
CA ALA A 19 -0.34 -3.22 -15.26
C ALA A 19 -0.91 -4.11 -16.38
N LYS A 20 -1.98 -3.67 -17.06
CA LYS A 20 -2.53 -4.36 -18.22
C LYS A 20 -1.58 -4.39 -19.41
N LEU A 21 -0.84 -3.30 -19.65
CA LEU A 21 0.13 -3.25 -20.72
C LEU A 21 1.29 -4.20 -20.46
N HIS A 22 1.89 -4.15 -19.27
CA HIS A 22 2.97 -5.06 -18.88
C HIS A 22 2.52 -6.53 -18.93
N ALA A 23 1.31 -6.84 -18.45
CA ALA A 23 0.78 -8.20 -18.51
C ALA A 23 0.59 -8.72 -19.94
N LYS A 24 0.52 -7.84 -20.95
CA LYS A 24 0.44 -8.21 -22.37
C LYS A 24 1.80 -8.29 -23.06
N THR A 25 2.79 -7.54 -22.58
CA THR A 25 4.05 -7.33 -23.31
C THR A 25 5.28 -7.94 -22.65
N GLN A 26 5.23 -8.27 -21.36
CA GLN A 26 6.34 -8.86 -20.63
C GLN A 26 6.21 -10.39 -20.58
N SER A 27 7.34 -11.09 -20.53
CA SER A 27 7.39 -12.54 -20.29
C SER A 27 7.23 -12.88 -18.80
N GLU A 28 7.53 -11.93 -17.93
CA GLU A 28 7.54 -12.09 -16.48
C GLU A 28 6.15 -11.83 -15.90
N PRO A 29 5.77 -12.53 -14.81
CA PRO A 29 4.52 -12.28 -14.12
C PRO A 29 4.42 -10.85 -13.59
N VAL A 30 3.28 -10.21 -13.83
CA VAL A 30 2.96 -8.86 -13.33
C VAL A 30 1.97 -8.98 -12.18
N TYR A 31 2.31 -8.38 -11.04
CA TYR A 31 1.46 -8.37 -9.85
C TYR A 31 0.96 -6.97 -9.56
N LEU A 32 -0.32 -6.86 -9.22
CA LEU A 32 -0.97 -5.61 -8.82
C LEU A 32 -1.69 -5.82 -7.50
N TYR A 33 -1.53 -4.89 -6.55
CA TYR A 33 -2.23 -4.92 -5.27
C TYR A 33 -3.02 -3.64 -5.03
N ARG A 34 -3.98 -3.72 -4.11
CA ARG A 34 -4.74 -2.56 -3.61
C ARG A 34 -4.78 -2.60 -2.09
N ILE A 35 -4.20 -1.59 -1.45
CA ILE A 35 -4.38 -1.38 -0.02
C ILE A 35 -5.73 -0.70 0.25
N SER A 36 -6.42 -1.14 1.28
CA SER A 36 -7.69 -0.56 1.75
C SER A 36 -7.74 -0.52 3.28
N LEU A 37 -6.56 -0.48 3.90
CA LEU A 37 -6.41 -0.40 5.34
C LEU A 37 -6.85 1.01 5.80
N ASP A 38 -7.84 1.05 6.67
CA ASP A 38 -8.21 2.26 7.42
C ASP A 38 -8.09 1.94 8.91
N ALA A 39 -7.04 2.43 9.54
CA ALA A 39 -6.54 2.03 10.84
C ALA A 39 -5.75 3.18 11.49
N GLY A 40 -5.13 2.93 12.64
CA GLY A 40 -4.22 3.89 13.26
C GLY A 40 -3.01 4.19 12.38
N LEU A 41 -2.46 3.19 11.69
CA LEU A 41 -1.21 3.29 10.90
C LEU A 41 -1.23 4.25 9.70
N ASN A 42 -2.40 4.79 9.35
CA ASN A 42 -2.61 5.74 8.26
C ASN A 42 -2.02 7.12 8.62
N PHE A 43 -0.70 7.21 8.77
CA PHE A 43 0.01 8.38 9.32
C PHE A 43 -0.40 9.68 8.64
N LEU A 44 -0.40 9.73 7.31
CA LEU A 44 -0.69 10.95 6.56
C LEU A 44 -2.14 11.40 6.72
N LYS A 45 -3.06 10.44 6.82
CA LYS A 45 -4.46 10.72 7.15
C LYS A 45 -4.58 11.31 8.57
N ARG A 46 -3.88 10.72 9.54
CA ARG A 46 -3.94 11.07 10.97
C ARG A 46 -3.14 12.32 11.33
N SER A 47 -2.14 12.71 10.52
CA SER A 47 -1.24 13.83 10.79
C SER A 47 -1.85 15.17 10.33
N ASN A 48 -2.71 15.78 11.14
CA ASN A 48 -3.27 17.13 10.95
C ASN A 48 -3.86 17.44 9.56
N SER A 49 -4.19 16.42 8.77
CA SER A 49 -4.68 16.58 7.40
C SER A 49 -6.15 17.00 7.34
N GLY A 50 -6.87 16.84 8.45
CA GLY A 50 -8.32 17.04 8.54
C GLY A 50 -9.13 15.92 7.88
N PHE A 51 -8.50 14.89 7.32
CA PHE A 51 -9.18 13.82 6.54
C PHE A 51 -9.54 12.57 7.35
N ASP A 52 -9.38 12.59 8.67
CA ASP A 52 -9.65 11.44 9.54
C ASP A 52 -11.08 10.91 9.50
N HIS A 53 -12.03 11.80 9.19
CA HIS A 53 -13.46 11.49 9.07
C HIS A 53 -13.82 10.80 7.75
N ILE A 54 -12.91 10.77 6.77
CA ILE A 54 -13.15 10.17 5.46
C ILE A 54 -12.75 8.69 5.51
N PRO A 55 -13.64 7.73 5.24
CA PRO A 55 -13.29 6.31 5.30
C PRO A 55 -12.33 5.90 4.19
N GLY A 56 -11.46 4.93 4.48
CA GLY A 56 -10.52 4.34 3.54
C GLY A 56 -9.05 4.70 3.80
N ALA A 57 -8.19 4.29 2.86
CA ALA A 57 -6.77 4.61 2.84
C ALA A 57 -6.53 5.84 1.96
N CYS A 58 -5.62 6.73 2.36
CA CYS A 58 -5.08 7.78 1.52
C CYS A 58 -3.71 7.40 0.95
N HIS A 59 -3.15 8.31 0.17
CA HIS A 59 -1.82 8.14 -0.41
C HIS A 59 -0.77 7.95 0.70
N ALA A 60 0.17 7.02 0.49
CA ALA A 60 1.30 6.67 1.36
C ALA A 60 0.96 6.08 2.76
N ASP A 61 -0.31 5.73 3.02
CA ASP A 61 -0.69 5.02 4.25
C ASP A 61 -0.17 3.58 4.36
N ASP A 62 0.21 2.97 3.24
CA ASP A 62 0.87 1.67 3.19
C ASP A 62 2.30 1.70 3.72
N LEU A 63 2.97 2.86 3.71
CA LEU A 63 4.33 3.01 4.22
C LEU A 63 4.43 2.68 5.72
N GLY A 64 3.39 2.98 6.50
CA GLY A 64 3.30 2.61 7.92
C GLY A 64 3.24 1.09 8.15
N CYS A 65 2.99 0.30 7.10
CA CYS A 65 3.06 -1.16 7.18
C CYS A 65 4.46 -1.72 6.87
N LEU A 66 5.37 -0.94 6.27
CA LEU A 66 6.73 -1.36 5.88
C LEU A 66 7.82 -0.73 6.72
N PHE A 67 7.66 0.55 7.04
CA PHE A 67 8.69 1.36 7.68
C PHE A 67 8.23 1.79 9.07
N GLN A 68 9.19 1.85 10.00
CA GLN A 68 8.95 2.44 11.31
C GLN A 68 8.71 3.94 11.11
N ILE A 69 7.47 4.37 11.33
CA ILE A 69 7.11 5.77 11.45
C ILE A 69 7.27 6.13 12.94
N PRO A 70 7.74 7.33 13.32
CA PRO A 70 7.85 7.74 14.72
C PRO A 70 6.45 7.88 15.37
N LEU A 71 5.90 6.74 15.82
CA LEU A 71 4.56 6.58 16.40
C LEU A 71 4.40 7.18 17.80
N GLU A 72 5.50 7.41 18.50
CA GLU A 72 5.52 8.04 19.84
C GLU A 72 4.90 9.44 19.82
N SER A 73 4.92 10.12 18.67
CA SER A 73 4.28 11.42 18.46
C SER A 73 2.74 11.38 18.37
N LEU A 74 2.13 10.19 18.25
CA LEU A 74 0.73 10.03 17.84
C LEU A 74 -0.17 9.29 18.83
N ASN A 75 0.33 8.88 20.00
CA ASN A 75 -0.43 8.07 20.98
C ASN A 75 -1.11 6.82 20.37
N MET A 76 -0.57 6.34 19.25
CA MET A 76 -1.14 5.20 18.53
C MET A 76 -0.68 3.90 19.16
N HIS A 77 -1.58 3.27 19.90
CA HIS A 77 -1.38 1.92 20.38
C HIS A 77 -1.64 0.96 19.20
N GLY A 78 -0.61 0.24 18.76
CA GLY A 78 -0.74 -0.76 17.70
C GLY A 78 -1.77 -1.82 18.11
N GLY A 79 -2.97 -1.74 17.55
CA GLY A 79 -4.02 -2.73 17.75
C GLY A 79 -3.76 -4.00 16.95
N GLU A 80 -4.57 -5.02 17.20
CA GLU A 80 -4.48 -6.30 16.49
C GLU A 80 -4.63 -6.13 14.96
N LYS A 81 -5.47 -5.18 14.53
CA LYS A 81 -5.71 -4.87 13.12
C LYS A 81 -4.45 -4.34 12.44
N GLU A 82 -3.76 -3.40 13.08
CA GLU A 82 -2.50 -2.80 12.64
C GLU A 82 -1.40 -3.86 12.56
N LEU A 83 -1.24 -4.66 13.63
CA LEU A 83 -0.25 -5.75 13.67
C LEU A 83 -0.51 -6.79 12.57
N LYS A 84 -1.78 -7.13 12.32
CA LYS A 84 -2.17 -8.03 11.23
C LYS A 84 -1.87 -7.43 9.86
N ALA A 85 -2.07 -6.14 9.68
CA ALA A 85 -1.77 -5.44 8.44
C ALA A 85 -0.26 -5.41 8.16
N ILE A 86 0.55 -5.01 9.16
CA ILE A 86 2.02 -5.03 9.08
C ILE A 86 2.50 -6.43 8.70
N ARG A 87 2.09 -7.47 9.44
CA ARG A 87 2.51 -8.85 9.17
C ARG A 87 2.14 -9.31 7.75
N ARG A 88 0.95 -8.98 7.27
CA ARG A 88 0.50 -9.35 5.91
C ARG A 88 1.29 -8.61 4.84
N PHE A 89 1.51 -7.31 5.03
CA PHE A 89 2.15 -6.48 4.03
C PHE A 89 3.66 -6.72 3.95
N VAL A 90 4.34 -6.85 5.09
CA VAL A 90 5.74 -7.31 5.15
C VAL A 90 5.86 -8.66 4.48
N LYS A 91 5.01 -9.64 4.81
CA LYS A 91 5.04 -10.97 4.18
C LYS A 91 4.81 -10.92 2.67
N LEU A 92 3.90 -10.06 2.19
CA LEU A 92 3.66 -9.88 0.76
C LEU A 92 4.96 -9.45 0.04
N TRP A 93 5.61 -8.40 0.56
CA TRP A 93 6.83 -7.85 -0.02
C TRP A 93 8.04 -8.78 0.11
N THR A 94 8.24 -9.41 1.26
CA THR A 94 9.35 -10.36 1.44
C THR A 94 9.19 -11.59 0.56
N ASN A 95 7.98 -12.13 0.43
CA ASN A 95 7.72 -13.25 -0.47
C ASN A 95 7.95 -12.89 -1.94
N PHE A 96 7.61 -11.66 -2.34
CA PHE A 96 7.88 -11.19 -3.69
C PHE A 96 9.38 -11.11 -3.93
N LEU A 97 10.14 -10.50 -3.03
CA LEU A 97 11.59 -10.42 -3.14
C LEU A 97 12.25 -11.80 -3.17
N GLU A 98 11.87 -12.70 -2.26
CA GLU A 98 12.46 -14.05 -2.18
C GLU A 98 12.21 -14.86 -3.47
N LYS A 99 10.96 -14.93 -3.92
CA LYS A 99 10.59 -15.74 -5.09
C LYS A 99 11.14 -15.18 -6.39
N GLU A 100 11.13 -13.86 -6.54
CA GLU A 100 11.62 -13.21 -7.75
C GLU A 100 13.15 -13.16 -7.77
N ALA A 101 13.82 -12.94 -6.63
CA ALA A 101 15.28 -13.04 -6.54
C ALA A 101 15.78 -14.45 -6.86
N CYS A 102 15.11 -15.50 -6.34
CA CYS A 102 15.41 -16.87 -6.74
C CYS A 102 15.22 -17.11 -8.24
N ARG A 103 14.18 -16.53 -8.87
CA ARG A 103 13.97 -16.66 -10.32
C ARG A 103 15.07 -15.96 -11.14
N VAL A 104 15.60 -14.84 -10.66
CA VAL A 104 16.70 -14.13 -11.32
C VAL A 104 18.03 -14.88 -11.18
N LEU A 105 18.28 -15.55 -10.05
CA LEU A 105 19.54 -16.28 -9.80
C LEU A 105 19.65 -17.64 -10.50
N ILE A 106 18.56 -18.17 -11.05
CA ILE A 106 18.50 -19.51 -11.68
C ILE A 106 18.51 -19.41 -13.23
N ASN A 107 18.51 -18.20 -13.80
CA ASN A 107 18.69 -17.96 -15.24
C ASN A 107 20.11 -17.46 -15.53
#